data_AF-A0A167PXN0-F1
#
_entry.id   AF-A0A167PXN0-F1
#
_cell.length_a   1.000
_cell.length_b   1.000
_cell.length_c   1.000
_cell.angle_alpha   90.00
_cell.angle_beta   90.00
_cell.angle_gamma   90.00
#
_symmetry.space_group_name_H-M   'P 1'
#
loop_
_entity.id
_entity.type
_entity.pdbx_description
1 polymer ?
#
loop_
_entity_poly.entity_id
_entity_poly.type
_entity_poly.pdbx_seq_one_letter_code
_entity_poly.pdbx_strand_id
1 'polypeptide(L)'
;MNAALGFDTYLVMRHGPRQGTAPPSATTEPPKHARLGCYYCNDIVAPSHSLTDRTLDQMCTVTRPGLAPIAASTAVELVVSMLQHTHTRAASSGKDNEEGHSVLGAVPRQLRGYLARFNSMTLTGAAYDRCTGCSEAIVKA
;
A
#
# COMPACT_ATOMS: atom_id res chain seq x y z
N MET A 1 -4.41 -6.71 -1.37
CA MET A 1 -4.49 -5.57 -0.43
C MET A 1 -3.86 -5.99 0.87
N ASN A 2 -3.28 -5.05 1.59
CA ASN A 2 -2.92 -5.26 2.99
C ASN A 2 -3.54 -4.15 3.85
N ALA A 3 -4.04 -4.52 5.01
CA ALA A 3 -4.56 -3.60 6.02
C ALA A 3 -4.00 -4.02 7.38
N ALA A 4 -3.40 -3.07 8.08
CA ALA A 4 -2.74 -3.32 9.35
C ALA A 4 -3.14 -2.24 10.36
N LEU A 5 -3.26 -2.65 11.62
CA LEU A 5 -3.70 -1.79 12.71
C LEU A 5 -2.61 -1.68 13.77
N GLY A 6 -2.43 -0.47 14.29
CA GLY A 6 -1.69 -0.18 15.52
C GLY A 6 -2.65 0.26 16.63
N PHE A 7 -2.11 0.81 17.71
CA PHE A 7 -2.92 1.32 18.82
C PHE A 7 -3.86 2.46 18.37
N ASP A 8 -3.32 3.50 17.73
CA ASP A 8 -4.04 4.68 17.24
C ASP A 8 -3.76 4.99 15.76
N THR A 9 -3.10 4.07 15.04
CA THR A 9 -2.76 4.21 13.62
C THR A 9 -3.28 3.04 12.79
N TYR A 10 -3.45 3.28 11.48
CA TYR A 10 -3.76 2.23 10.53
C TYR A 10 -2.99 2.42 9.22
N LEU A 11 -2.82 1.33 8.49
CA LEU A 11 -2.28 1.29 7.14
C LEU A 11 -3.25 0.54 6.25
N VAL A 12 -3.46 1.06 5.05
CA VAL A 12 -4.04 0.34 3.93
C VAL A 12 -3.12 0.50 2.74
N MET A 13 -2.73 -0.61 2.12
CA MET A 13 -1.85 -0.56 0.94
C MET A 13 -2.17 -1.63 -0.10
N ARG A 14 -1.75 -1.35 -1.32
CA ARG A 14 -1.76 -2.30 -2.43
C ARG A 14 -0.34 -2.69 -2.82
N HIS A 15 -0.12 -3.98 -3.05
CA HIS A 15 1.12 -4.48 -3.62
C HIS A 15 1.13 -4.24 -5.13
N GLY A 16 2.31 -3.95 -5.69
CA GLY A 16 2.44 -3.80 -7.14
C GLY A 16 2.44 -5.12 -7.89
N PRO A 17 1.97 -5.13 -9.15
CA PRO A 17 2.17 -6.26 -10.04
C PRO A 17 3.66 -6.45 -10.32
N ARG A 18 4.09 -7.70 -10.56
CA ARG A 18 5.43 -7.96 -11.08
C ARG A 18 5.47 -7.64 -12.56
N GLN A 19 6.60 -7.14 -13.05
CA GLN A 19 6.87 -7.03 -14.48
C GLN A 19 6.60 -8.39 -15.14
N GLY A 20 5.78 -8.40 -16.21
CA GLY A 20 5.36 -9.60 -16.94
C GLY A 20 3.98 -10.19 -16.56
N THR A 21 3.31 -9.69 -15.51
CA THR A 21 1.94 -10.11 -15.13
C THR A 21 0.88 -9.04 -15.33
N ALA A 22 1.29 -7.84 -15.78
CA ALA A 22 0.36 -6.82 -16.19
C ALA A 22 -0.24 -7.21 -17.55
N PRO A 23 -1.55 -6.97 -17.78
CA PRO A 23 -2.11 -7.06 -19.13
C PRO A 23 -1.28 -6.16 -20.07
N PRO A 24 -1.11 -6.54 -21.35
CA PRO A 24 -0.29 -5.78 -22.28
C PRO A 24 -0.77 -4.32 -22.30
N SER A 25 0.08 -3.39 -21.86
CA SER A 25 -0.18 -1.98 -22.04
C SER A 25 -0.22 -1.71 -23.55
N ALA A 26 -1.22 -0.97 -24.01
CA ALA A 26 -1.36 -0.54 -25.40
C ALA A 26 -0.24 0.41 -25.90
N THR A 27 0.85 0.54 -25.14
CA THR A 27 2.01 1.38 -25.40
C THR A 27 3.28 0.52 -25.36
N THR A 28 3.98 0.49 -26.50
CA THR A 28 5.27 -0.19 -26.77
C THR A 28 6.46 0.49 -26.08
N GLU A 29 6.26 1.06 -24.90
CA GLU A 29 7.30 1.71 -24.11
C GLU A 29 7.52 0.87 -22.84
N PRO A 30 8.75 0.46 -22.51
CA PRO A 30 9.02 -0.25 -21.27
C PRO A 30 8.56 0.64 -20.11
N PRO A 31 7.83 0.12 -19.11
CA PRO A 31 7.33 0.95 -18.03
C PRO A 31 8.52 1.55 -17.27
N LYS A 32 8.77 2.85 -17.47
CA LYS A 32 9.68 3.69 -16.67
C LYS A 32 9.24 3.79 -15.19
N HIS A 33 8.12 3.15 -14.83
CA HIS A 33 7.59 3.12 -13.48
C HIS A 33 8.24 2.02 -12.65
N ALA A 34 9.01 2.44 -11.64
CA ALA A 34 9.60 1.57 -10.64
C ALA A 34 8.52 0.67 -9.98
N ARG A 35 8.83 -0.63 -9.89
CA ARG A 35 7.99 -1.65 -9.24
C ARG A 35 7.50 -1.17 -7.87
N LEU A 36 6.19 -1.29 -7.61
CA LEU A 36 5.65 -0.91 -6.30
C LEU A 36 6.10 -1.93 -5.24
N GLY A 37 6.55 -1.46 -4.08
CA GLY A 37 6.93 -2.31 -2.96
C GLY A 37 5.74 -3.06 -2.36
N CYS A 38 6.02 -4.19 -1.72
CA CYS A 38 5.05 -4.86 -0.85
C CYS A 38 5.14 -4.34 0.58
N TYR A 39 4.26 -4.82 1.46
CA TYR A 39 4.30 -4.55 2.89
C TYR A 39 5.69 -4.73 3.50
N TYR A 40 6.35 -5.84 3.16
CA TYR A 40 7.67 -6.19 3.67
C TYR A 40 8.83 -5.35 3.11
N CYS A 41 8.60 -4.51 2.09
CA CYS A 41 9.65 -3.64 1.55
C CYS A 41 9.95 -2.45 2.47
N ASN A 42 8.95 -1.96 3.21
CA ASN A 42 9.05 -0.70 3.95
C ASN A 42 8.44 -0.75 5.36
N ASP A 43 7.53 -1.69 5.64
CA ASP A 43 6.73 -1.70 6.87
C ASP A 43 7.11 -2.81 7.87
N ILE A 44 8.21 -3.53 7.62
CA ILE A 44 8.92 -4.25 8.69
C ILE A 44 9.80 -3.22 9.40
N VAL A 45 9.21 -2.43 10.28
CA VAL A 45 10.00 -1.69 11.27
C VAL A 45 10.21 -2.60 12.47
N ALA A 46 11.47 -2.84 12.86
CA ALA A 46 11.74 -3.27 14.22
C ALA A 46 11.35 -2.11 15.16
N PRO A 47 10.62 -2.35 16.26
CA PRO A 47 10.19 -1.27 17.14
C PRO A 47 11.41 -0.58 17.73
N SER A 48 11.55 0.72 17.51
CA SER A 48 12.55 1.57 18.16
C SER A 48 12.24 1.75 19.65
N HIS A 49 10.96 1.68 20.04
CA HIS A 49 10.49 1.67 21.44
C HIS A 49 9.32 0.71 21.65
N SER A 50 9.47 -0.23 22.59
CA SER A 50 8.54 -1.35 22.85
C SER A 50 7.17 -0.95 23.43
N LEU A 51 7.02 0.26 23.97
CA LEU A 51 5.80 0.68 24.69
C LEU A 51 4.92 1.65 23.90
N THR A 52 5.52 2.58 23.16
CA THR A 52 4.80 3.67 22.46
C THR A 52 4.69 3.45 20.95
N ASP A 53 5.64 2.73 20.35
CA ASP A 53 5.73 2.46 18.91
C ASP A 53 5.67 0.95 18.67
N ARG A 54 4.70 0.29 19.33
CA ARG A 54 4.39 -1.11 19.00
C ARG A 54 4.00 -1.15 17.54
N THR A 55 4.76 -1.93 16.78
CA THR A 55 4.68 -1.90 15.33
C THR A 55 3.25 -2.16 14.91
N LEU A 56 2.87 -1.52 13.82
CA LEU A 56 1.69 -1.89 13.08
C LEU A 56 1.68 -3.42 12.89
N ASP A 57 0.54 -4.06 13.13
CA ASP A 57 0.38 -5.51 12.97
C ASP A 57 1.10 -6.41 13.99
N GLN A 58 1.48 -5.91 15.18
CA GLN A 58 1.90 -6.81 16.27
C GLN A 58 0.71 -7.59 16.81
N MET A 59 0.89 -8.91 16.94
CA MET A 59 -0.03 -9.75 17.70
C MET A 59 -0.22 -9.18 19.12
N CYS A 60 -1.44 -9.27 19.64
CA CYS A 60 -1.80 -8.77 20.97
C CYS A 60 -1.75 -7.23 21.13
N THR A 61 -1.83 -6.47 20.04
CA THR A 61 -2.00 -5.00 20.11
C THR A 61 -3.45 -4.65 20.43
N VAL A 62 -3.67 -3.88 21.50
CA VAL A 62 -4.96 -3.23 21.75
C VAL A 62 -5.11 -2.09 20.76
N THR A 63 -6.21 -2.06 20.01
CA THR A 63 -6.49 -1.03 19.01
C THR A 63 -7.65 -0.15 19.47
N ARG A 64 -7.62 1.15 19.16
CA ARG A 64 -8.79 2.00 19.36
C ARG A 64 -9.94 1.47 18.47
N PRO A 65 -11.15 1.21 19.02
CA PRO A 65 -12.23 0.53 18.28
C PRO A 65 -12.62 1.18 16.95
N GLY A 66 -12.44 2.50 16.82
CA GLY A 66 -12.73 3.23 15.58
C GLY A 66 -11.75 2.97 14.43
N LEU A 67 -10.57 2.39 14.66
CA LEU A 67 -9.58 2.17 13.60
C LEU A 67 -9.99 1.07 12.63
N ALA A 68 -10.49 -0.06 13.14
CA ALA A 68 -10.88 -1.19 12.32
C ALA A 68 -11.90 -0.83 11.22
N PRO A 69 -13.03 -0.12 11.51
CA PRO A 69 -13.97 0.28 10.47
C PRO A 69 -13.39 1.31 9.49
N ILE A 70 -12.52 2.23 9.95
CA ILE A 70 -11.87 3.20 9.06
C ILE A 70 -10.91 2.48 8.10
N ALA A 71 -10.08 1.58 8.60
CA ALA A 71 -9.16 0.80 7.78
C ALA A 71 -9.91 -0.12 6.81
N ALA A 72 -10.98 -0.78 7.26
CA ALA A 72 -11.80 -1.66 6.44
C ALA A 72 -12.50 -0.89 5.30
N SER A 73 -13.17 0.21 5.61
CA SER A 73 -13.82 1.06 4.60
C SER A 73 -12.81 1.61 3.59
N THR A 74 -11.66 2.11 4.06
CA THR A 74 -10.58 2.60 3.20
C THR A 74 -10.03 1.50 2.29
N ALA A 75 -9.87 0.28 2.81
CA ALA A 75 -9.40 -0.86 2.02
C ALA A 75 -10.40 -1.23 0.91
N VAL A 76 -11.70 -1.25 1.22
CA VAL A 76 -12.75 -1.54 0.24
C VAL A 76 -12.81 -0.44 -0.82
N GLU A 77 -12.84 0.84 -0.43
CA GLU A 77 -12.87 1.96 -1.37
C GLU A 77 -11.64 1.96 -2.30
N LEU A 78 -10.47 1.60 -1.77
CA LEU A 78 -9.27 1.48 -2.58
C LEU A 78 -9.38 0.31 -3.58
N VAL A 79 -10.00 -0.82 -3.20
CA VAL A 79 -10.26 -1.93 -4.13
C VAL A 79 -11.20 -1.50 -5.25
N VAL A 80 -12.32 -0.86 -4.92
CA VAL A 80 -13.29 -0.44 -5.93
C VAL A 80 -12.67 0.60 -6.87
N SER A 81 -11.95 1.59 -6.33
CA SER A 81 -11.22 2.59 -7.13
C SER A 81 -10.16 1.95 -8.05
N MET A 82 -9.46 0.93 -7.57
CA MET A 82 -8.52 0.15 -8.40
C MET A 82 -9.22 -0.60 -9.55
N LEU A 83 -10.39 -1.18 -9.30
CA LEU A 83 -11.14 -1.92 -10.33
C LEU A 83 -11.66 -1.00 -11.44
N GLN A 84 -12.02 0.23 -11.09
CA GLN A 84 -12.49 1.24 -12.04
C GLN A 84 -11.36 1.99 -12.76
N HIS A 85 -10.10 1.79 -12.36
CA HIS A 85 -8.97 2.40 -13.04
C HIS A 85 -8.68 1.71 -14.38
N THR A 86 -8.43 2.48 -15.43
CA THR A 86 -8.16 1.98 -16.81
C THR A 86 -7.05 0.92 -16.84
N HIS A 87 -5.98 1.17 -16.10
CA HIS A 87 -4.84 0.25 -15.94
C HIS A 87 -4.96 -0.76 -14.78
N THR A 88 -6.13 -0.88 -14.14
CA THR A 88 -6.45 -1.79 -13.02
C THR A 88 -5.30 -1.98 -12.01
N ARG A 89 -4.54 -3.07 -12.17
CA ARG A 89 -3.43 -3.50 -11.30
C ARG A 89 -2.14 -2.70 -11.53
N ALA A 90 -1.95 -2.14 -12.72
CA ALA A 90 -0.77 -1.39 -13.13
C ALA A 90 -0.91 0.13 -12.95
N ALA A 91 -1.98 0.60 -12.30
CA ALA A 91 -2.17 2.02 -11.98
C ALA A 91 -0.90 2.57 -11.31
N SER A 92 -0.17 3.42 -12.04
CA SER A 92 1.02 4.10 -11.53
C SER A 92 0.55 5.04 -10.43
N SER A 93 1.27 5.04 -9.30
CA SER A 93 1.05 6.05 -8.27
C SER A 93 1.67 7.36 -8.75
N GLY A 94 1.03 7.99 -9.73
CA GLY A 94 1.38 9.33 -10.18
C GLY A 94 1.06 10.32 -9.07
N LYS A 95 2.03 11.16 -8.71
CA LYS A 95 1.74 12.41 -8.00
C LYS A 95 1.15 13.35 -9.05
N ASP A 96 -0.06 13.83 -8.77
CA ASP A 96 -0.59 15.09 -9.32
C ASP A 96 -0.97 15.17 -10.81
N ASN A 97 -0.98 14.07 -11.57
CA ASN A 97 -1.65 14.04 -12.88
C ASN A 97 -3.02 13.38 -12.78
N GLU A 98 -4.09 14.09 -13.18
CA GLU A 98 -5.46 13.57 -13.27
C GLU A 98 -5.57 12.29 -14.12
N GLU A 99 -4.56 12.01 -14.96
CA GLU A 99 -4.42 10.79 -15.75
C GLU A 99 -4.27 9.49 -14.92
N GLY A 100 -3.93 9.60 -13.62
CA GLY A 100 -3.81 8.45 -12.70
C GLY A 100 -5.01 8.22 -11.78
N HIS A 101 -6.12 8.94 -12.01
CA HIS A 101 -7.34 8.80 -11.22
C HIS A 101 -8.31 7.81 -11.85
N SER A 102 -9.00 7.06 -10.99
CA SER A 102 -10.19 6.33 -11.39
C SER A 102 -11.40 7.28 -11.44
N VAL A 103 -12.54 6.81 -11.95
CA VAL A 103 -13.81 7.55 -11.86
C VAL A 103 -14.22 7.87 -10.41
N LEU A 104 -13.67 7.14 -9.44
CA LEU A 104 -13.89 7.34 -8.00
C LEU A 104 -12.80 8.19 -7.34
N GLY A 105 -11.86 8.73 -8.11
CA GLY A 105 -10.76 9.55 -7.64
C GLY A 105 -9.44 8.80 -7.51
N ALA A 106 -8.61 9.23 -6.57
CA ALA A 106 -7.22 8.79 -6.45
C ALA A 106 -7.07 7.33 -6.03
N VAL A 107 -6.05 6.66 -6.59
CA VAL A 107 -5.72 5.25 -6.30
C VAL A 107 -4.33 5.14 -5.63
N PRO A 108 -4.20 5.61 -4.37
CA PRO A 108 -2.91 5.62 -3.68
C PRO A 108 -2.32 4.22 -3.53
N ARG A 109 -0.99 4.16 -3.42
CA ARG A 109 -0.28 2.90 -3.15
C ARG A 109 -0.45 2.49 -1.69
N GLN A 110 -0.27 3.45 -0.80
CA GLN A 110 -0.28 3.27 0.64
C GLN A 110 -0.96 4.48 1.26
N LEU A 111 -1.83 4.23 2.22
CA LEU A 111 -2.49 5.24 3.02
C LEU A 111 -2.23 4.90 4.48
N ARG A 112 -1.71 5.87 5.22
CA ARG A 112 -1.46 5.75 6.66
C ARG A 112 -2.25 6.81 7.39
N GLY A 113 -3.09 6.40 8.33
CA GLY A 113 -3.88 7.33 9.11
C GLY A 113 -3.53 7.28 10.59
N TYR A 114 -3.69 8.43 11.24
CA TYR A 114 -3.39 8.65 12.64
C TYR A 114 -4.62 9.24 13.33
N LEU A 115 -5.19 8.47 14.25
CA LEU A 115 -6.44 8.81 14.92
C LEU A 115 -6.24 9.78 16.09
N ALA A 116 -4.99 9.97 16.55
CA ALA A 116 -4.65 11.03 17.50
C ALA A 116 -4.59 12.41 16.84
N ARG A 117 -4.23 12.49 15.55
CA ARG A 117 -4.11 13.73 14.78
C ARG A 117 -5.25 13.95 13.79
N PHE A 118 -6.16 12.97 13.68
CA PHE A 118 -7.26 12.97 12.72
C PHE A 118 -6.82 13.28 11.29
N ASN A 119 -5.69 12.71 10.87
CA ASN A 119 -5.15 12.91 9.52
C ASN A 119 -4.85 11.57 8.82
N SER A 120 -4.91 11.58 7.50
CA SER A 120 -4.54 10.46 6.64
C SER A 120 -3.56 10.94 5.58
N MET A 121 -2.50 10.17 5.36
CA MET A 121 -1.40 10.54 4.47
C MET A 121 -1.19 9.44 3.42
N THR A 122 -1.01 9.82 2.17
CA THR A 122 -0.65 8.90 1.10
C THR A 122 0.86 8.77 0.99
N LEU A 123 1.38 7.53 1.00
CA LEU A 123 2.80 7.24 0.85
C LEU A 123 3.05 6.37 -0.39
N THR A 124 4.29 6.41 -0.87
CA THR A 124 4.73 5.62 -2.01
C THR A 124 6.08 5.00 -1.67
N GLY A 125 6.09 3.71 -1.29
CA GLY A 125 7.31 2.95 -1.03
C GLY A 125 7.79 2.19 -2.27
N ALA A 126 9.07 2.29 -2.63
CA ALA A 126 9.66 1.53 -3.72
C ALA A 126 9.80 0.04 -3.37
N ALA A 127 9.89 -0.82 -4.39
CA ALA A 127 10.27 -2.20 -4.18
C ALA A 127 11.75 -2.29 -3.77
N TYR A 128 12.04 -3.20 -2.83
CA TYR A 128 13.38 -3.43 -2.32
C TYR A 128 13.92 -4.77 -2.82
N ASP A 129 15.12 -4.76 -3.41
CA ASP A 129 15.72 -5.95 -4.04
C ASP A 129 16.07 -7.07 -3.05
N ARG A 130 16.30 -6.71 -1.78
CA ARG A 130 16.54 -7.67 -0.69
C ARG A 130 15.31 -7.87 0.20
N CYS A 131 14.12 -7.50 -0.27
CA CYS A 131 12.89 -7.72 0.47
C CYS A 131 12.68 -9.20 0.79
N THR A 132 12.45 -9.51 2.06
CA THR A 132 12.17 -10.86 2.57
C THR A 132 10.83 -11.42 2.08
N GLY A 133 9.92 -10.57 1.57
CA GLY A 133 8.62 -10.99 1.06
C GLY A 133 8.46 -10.97 -0.46
N CYS A 134 9.25 -10.18 -1.21
CA CYS A 134 9.02 -10.05 -2.65
C CYS A 134 10.29 -9.91 -3.52
N SER A 135 11.48 -10.09 -2.96
CA SER A 135 12.72 -10.12 -3.77
C SER A 135 12.70 -11.23 -4.81
N GLU A 136 13.52 -11.10 -5.86
CA GLU A 136 13.69 -12.15 -6.86
C GLU A 136 14.26 -13.43 -6.27
N ALA A 137 15.17 -13.32 -5.30
CA ALA A 137 15.77 -14.47 -4.63
C ALA A 137 14.72 -15.30 -3.86
N ILE A 138 13.82 -14.63 -3.12
CA ILE A 138 12.80 -15.32 -2.31
C ILE A 138 11.71 -15.95 -3.18
N VAL A 139 11.33 -15.32 -4.30
CA VAL A 139 10.24 -15.84 -5.15
C VAL A 139 10.70 -16.99 -6.07
N LYS A 140 12.00 -17.11 -6.34
CA LYS A 140 12.57 -18.19 -7.15
C LYS A 140 13.01 -19.41 -6.32
N ALA A 141 13.15 -19.25 -5.00
CA ALA A 141 13.49 -20.33 -4.08
C ALA A 141 12.29 -21.26 -3.84
#